data_AF-A0A269PHN0-F1
#
_entry.id   AF-A0A269PHN0-F1
#
_cell.length_a   1.000
_cell.length_b   1.000
_cell.length_c   1.000
_cell.angle_alpha   90.00
_cell.angle_beta   90.00
_cell.angle_gamma   90.00
#
_symmetry.space_group_name_H-M   'P 1'
#
loop_
_entity.id
_entity.type
_entity.pdbx_description
1 polymer ?
#
loop_
_entity_poly.entity_id
_entity_poly.type
_entity_poly.pdbx_seq_one_letter_code
_entity_poly.pdbx_strand_id
1 'polypeptide(L)'
;MEIDDLIYSIREIISDVAIETEQDSELYPIVSVDNSADYHSVIDSFYMLEDTQLAKHAFLIRCESLSIGELYLYFYGVFNAVYMQQQALLVILRKMGIDFNLKALRGCTIFDLRNSFAAHGANRGGRDAKEHSFILDRHALQTGKVSGYSANHESGFMSHDYHISDLISDWDITLLAHIELIHDRVRENSELTI
;
A
#
# COMPACT_ATOMS: atom_id res chain seq x y z
N MET A 1 -14.80 9.80 -5.45
CA MET A 1 -14.71 8.51 -6.15
C MET A 1 -13.97 7.59 -5.19
N GLU A 2 -14.44 6.36 -4.98
CA GLU A 2 -13.69 5.44 -4.11
C GLU A 2 -12.39 5.02 -4.83
N ILE A 3 -11.35 4.65 -4.08
CA ILE A 3 -10.03 4.28 -4.65
C ILE A 3 -10.19 3.18 -5.71
N ASP A 4 -11.09 2.24 -5.49
CA ASP A 4 -11.35 1.13 -6.40
C ASP A 4 -11.99 1.59 -7.71
N ASP A 5 -12.91 2.55 -7.66
CA ASP A 5 -13.52 3.14 -8.87
C ASP A 5 -12.46 3.80 -9.75
N LEU A 6 -11.51 4.51 -9.12
CA LEU A 6 -10.40 5.14 -9.83
C LEU A 6 -9.48 4.10 -10.47
N ILE A 7 -9.07 3.09 -9.72
CA ILE A 7 -8.21 2.02 -10.24
C ILE A 7 -8.92 1.29 -11.40
N TYR A 8 -10.20 0.97 -11.23
CA TYR A 8 -11.02 0.37 -12.27
C TYR A 8 -11.08 1.25 -13.52
N SER A 9 -11.35 2.55 -13.37
CA SER A 9 -11.40 3.49 -14.49
C SER A 9 -10.06 3.60 -15.20
N ILE A 10 -8.93 3.64 -14.48
CA ILE A 10 -7.59 3.60 -15.09
C ILE A 10 -7.42 2.34 -15.95
N ARG A 11 -7.80 1.19 -15.40
CA ARG A 11 -7.65 -0.11 -16.09
C ARG A 11 -8.60 -0.23 -17.28
N GLU A 12 -9.79 0.33 -17.20
CA GLU A 12 -10.74 0.40 -18.31
C GLU A 12 -10.13 1.22 -19.46
N ILE A 13 -9.63 2.43 -19.20
CA ILE A 13 -8.96 3.27 -20.21
C ILE A 13 -7.80 2.53 -20.90
N ILE A 14 -6.94 1.87 -20.11
CA ILE A 14 -5.83 1.08 -20.68
C ILE A 14 -6.34 -0.08 -21.54
N SER A 15 -7.43 -0.72 -21.11
CA SER A 15 -7.99 -1.87 -21.81
C SER A 15 -8.68 -1.46 -23.11
N ASP A 16 -9.36 -0.31 -23.12
CA ASP A 16 -9.99 0.25 -24.32
C ASP A 16 -8.94 0.55 -25.40
N VAL A 17 -7.84 1.22 -25.03
CA VAL A 17 -6.73 1.45 -25.96
C VAL A 17 -6.12 0.13 -26.43
N ALA A 18 -5.95 -0.85 -25.53
CA ALA A 18 -5.42 -2.18 -25.90
C ALA A 18 -6.26 -2.93 -26.93
N ILE A 19 -7.58 -2.72 -26.95
CA ILE A 19 -8.48 -3.34 -27.94
C ILE A 19 -8.31 -2.68 -29.33
N GLU A 20 -7.93 -1.40 -29.36
CA GLU A 20 -7.79 -0.61 -30.59
C GLU A 20 -6.37 -0.69 -31.20
N THR A 21 -5.37 -1.11 -30.43
CA THR A 21 -3.97 -1.20 -30.89
C THR A 21 -3.62 -2.55 -31.52
N GLU A 22 -2.78 -2.55 -32.55
CA GLU A 22 -2.25 -3.78 -33.17
C GLU A 22 -0.90 -4.22 -32.57
N GLN A 23 -0.18 -3.29 -31.93
CA GLN A 23 1.16 -3.53 -31.37
C GLN A 23 1.24 -3.07 -29.91
N ASP A 24 1.75 -3.92 -29.02
CA ASP A 24 1.89 -3.60 -27.59
C ASP A 24 2.64 -2.28 -27.32
N SER A 25 3.58 -1.89 -28.20
CA SER A 25 4.34 -0.65 -28.06
C SER A 25 3.51 0.62 -28.15
N GLU A 26 2.33 0.54 -28.76
CA GLU A 26 1.37 1.65 -28.83
C GLU A 26 0.71 1.91 -27.45
N LEU A 27 0.80 0.96 -26.51
CA LEU A 27 0.28 1.10 -25.16
C LEU A 27 1.24 1.80 -24.20
N TYR A 28 2.54 1.81 -24.49
CA TYR A 28 3.53 2.34 -23.56
C TYR A 28 3.30 3.83 -23.23
N PRO A 29 2.99 4.69 -24.22
CA PRO A 29 2.71 6.10 -23.96
C PRO A 29 1.53 6.34 -23.00
N ILE A 30 0.54 5.43 -22.93
CA ILE A 30 -0.64 5.63 -22.09
C ILE A 30 -0.27 5.78 -20.61
N VAL A 31 0.77 5.07 -20.17
CA VAL A 31 1.33 5.15 -18.82
C VAL A 31 2.65 5.90 -18.79
N SER A 32 2.90 6.80 -19.75
CA SER A 32 4.10 7.64 -19.78
C SER A 32 5.44 6.88 -19.81
N VAL A 33 5.50 5.71 -20.45
CA VAL A 33 6.74 4.93 -20.61
C VAL A 33 7.03 4.64 -22.08
N ASP A 34 8.26 4.20 -22.38
CA ASP A 34 8.74 3.99 -23.76
C ASP A 34 9.16 2.55 -24.07
N ASN A 35 9.08 1.65 -23.08
CA ASN A 35 9.55 0.28 -23.20
C ASN A 35 8.65 -0.72 -22.49
N SER A 36 8.69 -1.96 -22.96
CA SER A 36 7.85 -3.05 -22.48
C SER A 36 8.09 -3.39 -21.01
N ALA A 37 9.35 -3.35 -20.54
CA ALA A 37 9.67 -3.74 -19.17
C ALA A 37 9.04 -2.78 -18.15
N ASP A 38 9.09 -1.49 -18.44
CA ASP A 38 8.49 -0.46 -17.59
C ASP A 38 6.98 -0.49 -17.67
N TYR A 39 6.42 -0.71 -18.87
CA TYR A 39 4.98 -0.89 -19.05
C TYR A 39 4.45 -2.04 -18.20
N HIS A 40 5.01 -3.25 -18.33
CA HIS A 40 4.58 -4.41 -17.54
C HIS A 40 4.75 -4.17 -16.03
N SER A 41 5.82 -3.49 -15.61
CA SER A 41 6.01 -3.15 -14.19
C SER A 41 4.90 -2.23 -13.65
N VAL A 42 4.41 -1.30 -14.46
CA VAL A 42 3.27 -0.43 -14.11
C VAL A 42 1.97 -1.25 -14.05
N ILE A 43 1.72 -2.10 -15.05
CA ILE A 43 0.53 -2.96 -15.10
C ILE A 43 0.47 -3.92 -13.91
N ASP A 44 1.58 -4.60 -13.58
CA ASP A 44 1.70 -5.47 -12.41
C ASP A 44 1.44 -4.71 -11.11
N SER A 45 1.87 -3.44 -11.04
CA SER A 45 1.63 -2.59 -9.88
C SER A 45 0.14 -2.25 -9.73
N PHE A 46 -0.61 -2.07 -10.82
CA PHE A 46 -2.06 -1.91 -10.72
C PHE A 46 -2.75 -3.17 -10.20
N TYR A 47 -2.38 -4.36 -10.68
CA TYR A 47 -2.91 -5.61 -10.13
C TYR A 47 -2.60 -5.74 -8.63
N MET A 48 -1.39 -5.38 -8.23
CA MET A 48 -1.02 -5.37 -6.81
C MET A 48 -1.90 -4.40 -6.01
N LEU A 49 -2.20 -3.21 -6.53
CA LEU A 49 -3.11 -2.26 -5.87
C LEU A 49 -4.52 -2.84 -5.70
N GLU A 50 -5.07 -3.49 -6.73
CA GLU A 50 -6.39 -4.14 -6.69
C GLU A 50 -6.44 -5.29 -5.66
N ASP A 51 -5.50 -6.22 -5.73
CA ASP A 51 -5.45 -7.38 -4.83
C ASP A 51 -5.33 -6.94 -3.35
N THR A 52 -4.54 -5.90 -3.10
CA THR A 52 -4.33 -5.38 -1.76
C THR A 52 -5.50 -4.52 -1.26
N GLN A 53 -6.21 -3.82 -2.15
CA GLN A 53 -7.49 -3.18 -1.85
C GLN A 53 -8.52 -4.21 -1.38
N LEU A 54 -8.66 -5.33 -2.10
CA LEU A 54 -9.54 -6.44 -1.72
C LEU A 54 -9.17 -7.03 -0.36
N ALA A 55 -7.87 -7.25 -0.09
CA ALA A 55 -7.40 -7.71 1.20
C ALA A 55 -7.74 -6.75 2.34
N LYS A 56 -7.60 -5.45 2.10
CA LYS A 56 -7.91 -4.39 3.06
C LYS A 56 -9.41 -4.30 3.34
N HIS A 57 -10.25 -4.40 2.31
CA HIS A 57 -11.71 -4.45 2.45
C HIS A 57 -12.15 -5.66 3.28
N ALA A 58 -11.64 -6.85 2.95
CA ALA A 58 -11.89 -8.06 3.73
C ALA A 58 -11.54 -7.83 5.20
N PHE A 59 -10.39 -7.19 5.45
CA PHE A 59 -9.93 -6.90 6.81
C PHE A 59 -10.86 -5.97 7.61
N LEU A 60 -11.44 -4.96 6.96
CA LEU A 60 -12.33 -4.00 7.60
C LEU A 60 -13.70 -4.61 7.95
N ILE A 61 -14.20 -5.55 7.15
CA ILE A 61 -15.50 -6.22 7.38
C ILE A 61 -15.39 -7.50 8.24
N ARG A 62 -14.23 -7.72 8.87
CA ARG A 62 -13.86 -9.01 9.45
C ARG A 62 -14.83 -9.53 10.50
N CYS A 63 -14.86 -10.85 10.62
CA CYS A 63 -15.63 -11.53 11.64
C CYS A 63 -15.00 -11.36 13.03
N GLU A 64 -15.83 -10.99 14.02
CA GLU A 64 -15.42 -10.91 15.42
C GLU A 64 -15.10 -12.29 16.04
N SER A 65 -15.42 -13.39 15.35
CA SER A 65 -15.26 -14.76 15.84
C SER A 65 -13.90 -15.40 15.56
N LEU A 66 -12.93 -14.65 15.04
CA LEU A 66 -11.58 -15.19 14.76
C LEU A 66 -10.86 -15.54 16.07
N SER A 67 -10.19 -16.68 16.09
CA SER A 67 -9.27 -17.03 17.19
C SER A 67 -8.10 -16.03 17.24
N ILE A 68 -7.39 -15.97 18.37
CA ILE A 68 -6.23 -15.07 18.53
C ILE A 68 -5.16 -15.34 17.47
N GLY A 69 -4.91 -16.61 17.11
CA GLY A 69 -3.95 -16.97 16.07
C GLY A 69 -4.37 -16.49 14.69
N GLU A 70 -5.66 -16.61 14.37
CA GLU A 70 -6.21 -16.09 13.12
C GLU A 70 -6.16 -14.56 13.09
N LEU A 71 -6.58 -13.88 14.17
CA LEU A 71 -6.46 -12.42 14.29
C LEU A 71 -5.02 -11.94 14.08
N TYR A 72 -4.04 -12.65 14.66
CA TYR A 72 -2.64 -12.33 14.48
C TYR A 72 -2.22 -12.37 13.01
N LEU A 73 -2.53 -13.47 12.30
CA LEU A 73 -2.26 -13.60 10.86
C LEU A 73 -3.00 -12.53 10.05
N TYR A 74 -4.21 -12.17 10.48
CA TYR A 74 -5.06 -11.23 9.80
C TYR A 74 -4.51 -9.80 9.86
N PHE A 75 -4.02 -9.37 11.03
CA PHE A 75 -3.33 -8.09 11.18
C PHE A 75 -2.01 -8.07 10.40
N TYR A 76 -1.26 -9.18 10.40
CA TYR A 76 -0.06 -9.31 9.55
C TYR A 76 -0.40 -9.17 8.06
N GLY A 77 -1.50 -9.77 7.64
CA GLY A 77 -2.01 -9.68 6.28
C GLY A 77 -2.26 -8.23 5.88
N VAL A 78 -3.04 -7.49 6.66
CA VAL A 78 -3.38 -6.10 6.31
C VAL A 78 -2.17 -5.16 6.35
N PHE A 79 -1.26 -5.33 7.32
CA PHE A 79 -0.02 -4.56 7.35
C PHE A 79 0.82 -4.77 6.09
N ASN A 80 0.94 -6.01 5.65
CA ASN A 80 1.69 -6.32 4.43
C ASN A 80 0.93 -5.87 3.18
N ALA A 81 -0.40 -5.96 3.13
CA ALA A 81 -1.20 -5.44 2.03
C ALA A 81 -0.97 -3.93 1.84
N VAL A 82 -1.11 -3.13 2.90
CA VAL A 82 -0.88 -1.68 2.85
C VAL A 82 0.58 -1.36 2.47
N TYR A 83 1.55 -2.13 2.97
CA TYR A 83 2.94 -1.97 2.55
C TYR A 83 3.16 -2.27 1.06
N MET A 84 2.52 -3.32 0.52
CA MET A 84 2.58 -3.66 -0.89
C MET A 84 1.90 -2.59 -1.75
N GLN A 85 0.80 -1.97 -1.29
CA GLN A 85 0.21 -0.80 -1.94
C GLN A 85 1.20 0.34 -2.06
N GLN A 86 1.91 0.66 -0.99
CA GLN A 86 2.95 1.68 -1.02
C GLN A 86 4.04 1.36 -2.04
N GLN A 87 4.51 0.11 -2.11
CA GLN A 87 5.54 -0.28 -3.08
C GLN A 87 5.03 -0.16 -4.52
N ALA A 88 3.82 -0.65 -4.80
CA ALA A 88 3.18 -0.55 -6.10
C ALA A 88 3.01 0.92 -6.52
N LEU A 89 2.50 1.76 -5.62
CA LEU A 89 2.35 3.19 -5.86
C LEU A 89 3.69 3.86 -6.19
N LEU A 90 4.75 3.54 -5.44
CA LEU A 90 6.09 4.06 -5.70
C LEU A 90 6.65 3.63 -7.05
N VAL A 91 6.35 2.41 -7.51
CA VAL A 91 6.74 1.94 -8.85
C VAL A 91 6.03 2.77 -9.91
N ILE A 92 4.70 2.90 -9.81
CA ILE A 92 3.88 3.65 -10.77
C ILE A 92 4.38 5.10 -10.86
N LEU A 93 4.44 5.81 -9.74
CA LEU A 93 4.83 7.22 -9.73
C LEU A 93 6.22 7.46 -10.32
N ARG A 94 7.20 6.59 -10.00
CA ARG A 94 8.57 6.71 -10.53
C ARG A 94 8.63 6.42 -12.02
N LYS A 95 7.96 5.37 -12.48
CA LYS A 95 8.00 4.95 -13.89
C LYS A 95 7.27 5.93 -14.79
N MET A 96 6.13 6.45 -14.34
CA MET A 96 5.36 7.47 -15.04
C MET A 96 5.98 8.89 -14.96
N GLY A 97 7.09 9.06 -14.22
CA GLY A 97 7.72 10.36 -14.00
C GLY A 97 6.82 11.38 -13.30
N ILE A 98 5.90 10.92 -12.45
CA ILE A 98 5.03 11.80 -11.65
C ILE A 98 5.85 12.30 -10.45
N ASP A 99 5.83 13.61 -10.18
CA ASP A 99 6.53 14.16 -9.01
C ASP A 99 5.76 13.85 -7.72
N PHE A 100 6.48 13.48 -6.66
CA PHE A 100 5.87 13.13 -5.38
C PHE A 100 6.82 13.31 -4.20
N ASN A 101 6.24 13.54 -3.02
CA ASN A 101 7.00 13.61 -1.78
C ASN A 101 7.21 12.21 -1.18
N LEU A 102 8.38 11.62 -1.41
CA LEU A 102 8.75 10.31 -0.86
C LEU A 102 8.63 10.23 0.67
N LYS A 103 8.88 11.32 1.39
CA LYS A 103 8.76 11.34 2.87
C LYS A 103 7.29 11.26 3.29
N ALA A 104 6.39 11.91 2.57
CA ALA A 104 4.95 11.83 2.85
C ALA A 104 4.43 10.40 2.63
N LEU A 105 4.78 9.77 1.51
CA LEU A 105 4.39 8.38 1.21
C LEU A 105 4.94 7.36 2.21
N ARG A 106 6.13 7.61 2.77
CA ARG A 106 6.77 6.71 3.76
C ARG A 106 6.43 7.02 5.21
N GLY A 107 5.92 8.21 5.49
CA GLY A 107 5.75 8.75 6.83
C GLY A 107 4.42 8.39 7.50
N CYS A 108 3.57 7.57 6.88
CA CYS A 108 2.33 7.13 7.52
C CYS A 108 2.65 6.15 8.66
N THR A 109 2.03 6.38 9.82
CA THR A 109 2.23 5.61 11.06
C THR A 109 2.08 4.09 10.84
N ILE A 110 1.16 3.67 9.95
CA ILE A 110 0.94 2.25 9.64
C ILE A 110 2.22 1.54 9.16
N PHE A 111 3.13 2.24 8.45
CA PHE A 111 4.39 1.66 7.98
C PHE A 111 5.41 1.51 9.11
N ASP A 112 5.46 2.46 10.03
CA ASP A 112 6.30 2.34 11.22
C ASP A 112 5.86 1.19 12.09
N LEU A 113 4.55 1.00 12.26
CA LEU A 113 3.97 -0.13 12.99
C LEU A 113 4.23 -1.45 12.25
N ARG A 114 3.99 -1.52 10.93
CA ARG A 114 4.32 -2.70 10.11
C ARG A 114 5.80 -3.08 10.27
N ASN A 115 6.71 -2.11 10.21
CA ASN A 115 8.14 -2.34 10.36
C ASN A 115 8.53 -2.75 11.78
N SER A 116 7.76 -2.33 12.78
CA SER A 116 7.97 -2.71 14.18
C SER A 116 7.43 -4.11 14.49
N PHE A 117 6.25 -4.46 13.97
CA PHE A 117 5.51 -5.66 14.37
C PHE A 117 5.58 -6.79 13.34
N ALA A 118 5.43 -6.48 12.05
CA ALA A 118 5.16 -7.46 11.01
C ALA A 118 6.36 -7.79 10.11
N ALA A 119 7.40 -6.95 10.11
CA ALA A 119 8.56 -7.13 9.24
C ALA A 119 9.60 -8.17 9.73
N HIS A 120 9.43 -8.75 10.94
CA HIS A 120 10.39 -9.66 11.60
C HIS A 120 11.86 -9.27 11.34
N GLY A 121 12.16 -7.99 11.44
CA GLY A 121 13.50 -7.50 11.19
C GLY A 121 14.40 -7.78 12.39
N ALA A 122 15.25 -8.81 12.29
CA ALA A 122 16.57 -8.78 12.93
C ALA A 122 17.37 -7.50 12.54
N ASN A 123 16.93 -6.79 11.49
CA ASN A 123 17.53 -5.60 10.90
C ASN A 123 17.20 -4.27 11.60
N ARG A 124 16.55 -4.27 12.77
CA ARG A 124 16.52 -3.10 13.67
C ARG A 124 17.64 -3.10 14.71
N GLY A 125 18.66 -3.93 14.54
CA GLY A 125 19.96 -3.73 15.16
C GLY A 125 20.90 -3.06 14.15
N GLY A 126 21.06 -1.74 14.24
CA GLY A 126 22.25 -1.10 13.67
C GLY A 126 23.50 -1.74 14.28
N ARG A 127 24.68 -1.53 13.66
CA ARG A 127 25.97 -2.10 14.12
C ARG A 127 26.27 -1.84 15.61
N ASP A 128 25.58 -0.91 16.28
CA ASP A 128 25.86 -0.45 17.64
C ASP A 128 24.63 -0.27 18.59
N ALA A 129 23.60 -1.12 18.55
CA ALA A 129 22.83 -1.62 19.73
C ALA A 129 21.30 -1.83 19.56
N LYS A 130 20.82 -2.68 20.49
CA LYS A 130 19.49 -2.88 21.10
C LYS A 130 18.57 -3.92 20.45
N GLU A 131 18.40 -5.04 21.15
CA GLU A 131 17.35 -6.03 20.93
C GLU A 131 16.00 -5.31 20.88
N HIS A 132 15.15 -5.55 19.90
CA HIS A 132 13.82 -4.95 19.84
C HIS A 132 12.79 -6.07 19.82
N SER A 133 12.24 -6.41 20.99
CA SER A 133 11.04 -7.25 21.07
C SER A 133 9.83 -6.32 21.07
N PHE A 134 9.12 -6.31 19.94
CA PHE A 134 7.82 -5.66 19.82
C PHE A 134 6.77 -6.75 19.75
N ILE A 135 5.86 -6.78 20.72
CA ILE A 135 4.79 -7.78 20.82
C ILE A 135 3.47 -7.09 20.50
N LEU A 136 2.64 -7.67 19.63
CA LEU A 136 1.25 -7.25 19.48
C LEU A 136 0.45 -7.75 20.69
N ASP A 137 -0.20 -6.82 21.41
CA ASP A 137 -1.07 -7.16 22.53
C ASP A 137 -2.31 -7.92 22.02
N ARG A 138 -2.49 -9.15 22.50
CA ARG A 138 -3.58 -10.04 22.08
C ARG A 138 -4.96 -9.48 22.41
N HIS A 139 -5.10 -8.77 23.54
CA HIS A 139 -6.35 -8.12 23.92
C HIS A 139 -6.63 -6.91 23.03
N ALA A 140 -5.59 -6.17 22.65
CA ALA A 140 -5.73 -5.06 21.70
C ALA A 140 -6.24 -5.56 20.34
N LEU A 141 -5.65 -6.64 19.81
CA LEU A 141 -6.05 -7.23 18.52
C LEU A 141 -7.54 -7.59 18.46
N GLN A 142 -8.08 -8.15 19.55
CA GLN A 142 -9.52 -8.49 19.64
C GLN A 142 -10.42 -7.27 19.49
N THR A 143 -9.94 -6.10 19.92
CA THR A 143 -10.68 -4.82 19.82
C THR A 143 -10.37 -4.02 18.56
N GLY A 144 -9.65 -4.60 17.59
CA GLY A 144 -9.23 -3.87 16.39
C GLY A 144 -8.13 -2.84 16.65
N LYS A 145 -7.40 -2.98 17.76
CA LYS A 145 -6.31 -2.08 18.12
C LYS A 145 -4.95 -2.72 17.85
N VAL A 146 -4.00 -1.87 17.53
CA VAL A 146 -2.59 -2.20 17.47
C VAL A 146 -1.97 -1.56 18.69
N SER A 147 -1.70 -2.39 19.69
CA SER A 147 -0.91 -2.00 20.85
C SER A 147 0.35 -2.84 20.90
N GLY A 148 1.45 -2.17 21.17
CA GLY A 148 2.77 -2.76 21.15
C GLY A 148 3.61 -2.28 22.31
N TYR A 149 4.46 -3.16 22.83
CA TYR A 149 5.43 -2.84 23.87
C TYR A 149 6.84 -2.93 23.31
N SER A 150 7.74 -2.02 23.74
CA SER A 150 9.18 -2.14 23.52
C SER A 150 9.95 -1.79 24.79
N ALA A 151 10.73 -2.74 25.29
CA ALA A 151 11.62 -2.53 26.43
C ALA A 151 12.85 -1.66 26.09
N ASN A 152 13.11 -1.42 24.80
CA ASN A 152 14.43 -0.97 24.31
C ASN A 152 14.38 0.32 23.46
N HIS A 153 13.28 1.08 23.53
CA HIS A 153 13.23 2.45 23.02
C HIS A 153 13.99 3.41 23.96
N GLU A 154 14.51 4.54 23.47
CA GLU A 154 15.25 5.51 24.30
C GLU A 154 14.43 6.05 25.49
N SER A 155 13.10 6.02 25.38
CA SER A 155 12.15 6.41 26.43
C SER A 155 11.73 5.27 27.38
N GLY A 156 12.25 4.05 27.22
CA GLY A 156 12.03 2.90 28.12
C GLY A 156 10.66 2.22 28.02
N PHE A 157 9.63 2.87 27.51
CA PHE A 157 8.31 2.30 27.24
C PHE A 157 7.66 3.08 26.10
N MET A 158 7.13 2.39 25.10
CA MET A 158 6.16 2.98 24.16
C MET A 158 4.97 2.05 24.08
N SER A 159 3.81 2.54 24.54
CA SER A 159 2.51 1.95 24.22
C SER A 159 1.86 2.89 23.22
N HIS A 160 1.50 2.36 22.07
CA HIS A 160 0.69 3.07 21.10
C HIS A 160 -0.66 2.40 21.08
N ASP A 161 -1.75 3.14 21.25
CA ASP A 161 -3.09 2.61 21.08
C ASP A 161 -3.67 3.22 19.81
N TYR A 162 -3.50 2.52 18.69
CA TYR A 162 -4.09 2.92 17.43
C TYR A 162 -5.17 1.93 17.02
N HIS A 163 -6.31 2.42 16.55
CA HIS A 163 -7.24 1.59 15.80
C HIS A 163 -6.69 1.39 14.39
N ILE A 164 -6.62 0.13 13.96
CA ILE A 164 -6.09 -0.21 12.63
C ILE A 164 -6.95 0.38 11.50
N SER A 165 -8.25 0.56 11.72
CA SER A 165 -9.15 1.22 10.78
C SER A 165 -8.70 2.64 10.49
N ASP A 166 -8.34 3.39 11.53
CA ASP A 166 -7.95 4.79 11.41
C ASP A 166 -6.62 4.92 10.67
N LEU A 167 -5.68 4.03 10.99
CA LEU A 167 -4.40 3.92 10.29
C LEU A 167 -4.55 3.59 8.79
N ILE A 168 -5.53 2.74 8.46
CA ILE A 168 -5.89 2.43 7.07
C ILE A 168 -6.51 3.66 6.42
N SER A 169 -7.46 4.34 7.07
CA SER A 169 -8.08 5.55 6.54
C SER A 169 -7.08 6.68 6.28
N ASP A 170 -6.09 6.86 7.17
CA ASP A 170 -5.00 7.83 6.98
C ASP A 170 -4.16 7.51 5.73
N TRP A 171 -3.86 6.21 5.53
CA TRP A 171 -3.18 5.76 4.31
C TRP A 171 -4.05 5.98 3.08
N ASP A 172 -5.35 5.72 3.15
CA ASP A 172 -6.27 5.84 2.03
C ASP A 172 -6.40 7.27 1.52
N ILE A 173 -6.39 8.26 2.42
CA ILE A 173 -6.33 9.67 2.04
C ILE A 173 -5.08 9.94 1.20
N THR A 174 -3.93 9.39 1.62
CA THR A 174 -2.66 9.56 0.92
C THR A 174 -2.67 8.82 -0.42
N LEU A 175 -3.17 7.58 -0.45
CA LEU A 175 -3.24 6.76 -1.65
C LEU A 175 -4.17 7.41 -2.68
N LEU A 176 -5.37 7.81 -2.27
CA LEU A 176 -6.38 8.44 -3.12
C LEU A 176 -5.81 9.65 -3.88
N ALA A 177 -5.15 10.57 -3.17
CA ALA A 177 -4.57 11.76 -3.78
C ALA A 177 -3.57 11.44 -4.90
N HIS A 178 -2.83 10.33 -4.79
CA HIS A 178 -1.87 9.93 -5.84
C HIS A 178 -2.54 9.12 -6.95
N ILE A 179 -3.55 8.31 -6.64
CA ILE A 179 -4.33 7.58 -7.65
C ILE A 179 -5.10 8.58 -8.53
N GLU A 180 -5.61 9.68 -7.98
CA GLU A 180 -6.22 10.77 -8.76
C GLU A 180 -5.22 11.37 -9.76
N LEU A 181 -3.98 11.66 -9.34
CA LEU A 181 -2.91 12.15 -10.23
C LEU A 181 -2.57 11.15 -11.34
N ILE A 182 -2.54 9.86 -11.01
CA ILE A 182 -2.28 8.78 -11.97
C ILE A 182 -3.43 8.70 -12.97
N HIS A 183 -4.68 8.75 -12.50
CA HIS A 183 -5.87 8.73 -13.35
C HIS A 183 -5.91 9.90 -14.33
N ASP A 184 -5.68 11.12 -13.84
CA ASP A 184 -5.63 12.30 -14.69
C ASP A 184 -4.54 12.15 -15.78
N ARG A 185 -3.35 11.66 -15.42
CA ARG A 185 -2.28 11.42 -16.39
C ARG A 185 -2.65 10.37 -17.44
N VAL A 186 -3.23 9.25 -17.02
CA VAL A 186 -3.64 8.18 -17.94
C VAL A 186 -4.73 8.67 -18.89
N ARG A 187 -5.71 9.42 -18.38
CA ARG A 187 -6.76 10.03 -19.20
C ARG A 187 -6.17 11.00 -20.23
N GLU A 188 -5.35 11.95 -19.81
CA GLU A 188 -4.65 12.89 -20.69
C GLU A 188 -3.86 12.17 -21.79
N ASN A 189 -3.11 11.12 -21.44
CA ASN A 189 -2.33 10.35 -22.39
C ASN A 189 -3.21 9.55 -23.37
N SER A 190 -4.33 9.00 -22.91
CA SER A 190 -5.26 8.27 -23.78
C SER A 190 -5.87 9.17 -24.86
N GLU A 191 -6.23 10.41 -24.51
CA GLU A 191 -6.77 11.40 -25.46
C GLU A 191 -5.76 11.84 -26.52
N LEU A 192 -4.45 11.67 -26.26
CA LEU A 192 -3.38 11.96 -27.21
C LEU A 192 -2.98 10.76 -28.08
N THR A 193 -3.40 9.55 -27.69
CA THR A 193 -3.03 8.30 -28.36
C THR A 193 -4.10 7.85 -29.37
N ILE A 194 -5.34 8.29 -29.20
CA ILE A 194 -6.49 8.14 -30.13
C ILE A 194 -6.48 9.26 -31.17
#